data_AF-A0A962E177-F1
#
_entry.id   AF-A0A962E177-F1
#
_cell.length_a   1.000
_cell.length_b   1.000
_cell.length_c   1.000
_cell.angle_alpha   90.00
_cell.angle_beta   90.00
_cell.angle_gamma   90.00
#
_symmetry.space_group_name_H-M   'P 1'
#
loop_
_entity.id
_entity.type
_entity.pdbx_description
1 polymer ?
#
loop_
_entity_poly.entity_id
_entity_poly.type
_entity_poly.pdbx_seq_one_letter_code
_entity_poly.pdbx_strand_id
1 'polypeptide(L)'
;MYQDAQNLQVSALGTCILFLDKTLESFVKKNPSSEVNFDKIRSIIFQLRNAYAHNPLRPTWYCWTKYLRKYKIELSNKSILIDLSTLNGQEFDINQIGGFGNLFSMIEECKNFIAKNPKLDRNN
;
A
#
# COMPACT_ATOMS: atom_id res chain seq x y z
N MET A 1 23.58 -8.71 14.47
CA MET A 1 23.53 -7.22 14.54
C MET A 1 22.94 -6.60 13.27
N TYR A 2 23.53 -6.74 12.07
CA TYR A 2 22.95 -6.17 10.84
C TYR A 2 21.64 -6.84 10.41
N GLN A 3 21.55 -8.17 10.54
CA GLN A 3 20.33 -8.94 10.23
C GLN A 3 19.16 -8.58 11.15
N ASP A 4 19.41 -8.33 12.44
CA ASP A 4 18.38 -8.01 13.42
C ASP A 4 17.75 -6.64 13.12
N ALA A 5 18.58 -5.66 12.73
CA ALA A 5 18.13 -4.34 12.31
C ALA A 5 17.28 -4.40 11.03
N GLN A 6 17.68 -5.23 10.06
CA GLN A 6 16.90 -5.44 8.83
C GLN A 6 15.56 -6.12 9.13
N ASN A 7 15.56 -7.18 9.95
CA ASN A 7 14.33 -7.87 10.35
C ASN A 7 13.36 -6.93 11.07
N LEU A 8 13.89 -6.05 11.93
CA LEU A 8 13.11 -5.03 12.63
C LEU A 8 12.51 -4.02 11.65
N GLN A 9 13.30 -3.51 10.70
CA GLN A 9 12.83 -2.57 9.69
C GLN A 9 11.71 -3.16 8.82
N VAL A 10 11.90 -4.38 8.33
CA VAL A 10 10.91 -5.09 7.52
C VAL A 10 9.62 -5.31 8.31
N SER A 11 9.74 -5.72 9.58
CA SER A 11 8.58 -5.94 10.46
C SER A 11 7.82 -4.66 10.75
N ALA A 12 8.52 -3.57 11.09
CA ALA A 12 7.93 -2.26 11.34
C ALA A 12 7.16 -1.75 10.11
N LEU A 13 7.76 -1.88 8.92
CA LEU A 13 7.13 -1.51 7.66
C LEU A 13 5.85 -2.32 7.40
N GLY A 14 5.92 -3.65 7.57
CA GLY A 14 4.75 -4.52 7.44
C GLY A 14 3.62 -4.14 8.38
N THR A 15 3.93 -3.85 9.64
CA THR A 15 2.96 -3.37 10.64
C THR A 15 2.33 -2.04 10.21
N CYS A 16 3.13 -1.05 9.78
CA CYS A 16 2.60 0.23 9.29
C CYS A 16 1.62 0.05 8.12
N ILE A 17 1.96 -0.81 7.14
CA ILE A 17 1.12 -1.09 5.98
C ILE A 17 -0.19 -1.78 6.40
N LEU A 18 -0.13 -2.74 7.31
CA LEU A 18 -1.31 -3.43 7.86
C LEU A 18 -2.26 -2.46 8.56
N PHE A 19 -1.74 -1.60 9.45
CA PHE A 19 -2.54 -0.59 10.13
C PHE A 19 -3.17 0.42 9.17
N LEU A 20 -2.43 0.84 8.15
CA LEU A 20 -2.94 1.73 7.12
C LEU A 20 -4.07 1.08 6.31
N ASP A 21 -3.88 -0.15 5.81
CA ASP A 21 -4.91 -0.88 5.07
C ASP A 21 -6.17 -1.06 5.90
N LYS A 22 -6.02 -1.39 7.20
CA LYS A 22 -7.15 -1.59 8.11
C LYS A 22 -7.90 -0.30 8.42
N THR A 23 -7.17 0.80 8.62
CA THR A 23 -7.75 2.13 8.80
C THR A 23 -8.58 2.49 7.57
N LEU A 24 -7.99 2.40 6.37
CA LEU A 24 -8.62 2.75 5.11
C LEU A 24 -9.85 1.91 4.77
N GLU A 25 -9.86 0.62 5.14
CA GLU A 25 -11.03 -0.27 4.96
C GLU A 25 -12.31 0.30 5.57
N SER A 26 -12.18 1.11 6.61
CA SER A 26 -13.34 1.72 7.26
C SER A 26 -13.86 2.99 6.60
N PHE A 27 -13.12 3.55 5.63
CA PHE A 27 -13.50 4.77 4.90
C PHE A 27 -13.80 4.49 3.43
N VAL A 28 -13.10 3.54 2.83
CA VAL A 28 -13.19 3.25 1.39
C VAL A 28 -13.09 1.74 1.12
N LYS A 29 -13.96 1.26 0.22
CA LYS A 29 -13.87 -0.11 -0.30
C LYS A 29 -12.82 -0.18 -1.41
N LYS A 30 -12.18 -1.35 -1.54
CA LYS A 30 -11.16 -1.60 -2.57
C LYS A 30 -11.84 -1.72 -3.93
N ASN A 31 -11.44 -0.91 -4.91
CA ASN A 31 -11.99 -0.94 -6.26
C ASN A 31 -10.86 -1.07 -7.32
N PRO A 32 -10.42 -2.29 -7.65
CA PRO A 32 -9.26 -2.53 -8.51
C PRO A 32 -9.41 -2.03 -9.95
N SER A 33 -10.64 -1.89 -10.44
CA SER A 33 -10.94 -1.41 -11.80
C SER A 33 -11.15 0.10 -11.87
N SER A 34 -11.10 0.80 -10.74
CA SER A 34 -11.29 2.25 -10.70
C SER A 34 -10.13 3.01 -11.35
N GLU A 35 -10.46 4.04 -12.12
CA GLU A 35 -9.47 4.99 -12.63
C GLU A 35 -9.22 6.18 -11.69
N VAL A 36 -10.00 6.29 -10.61
CA VAL A 36 -9.83 7.32 -9.59
C VAL A 36 -8.48 7.13 -8.89
N ASN A 37 -7.69 8.21 -8.80
CA ASN A 37 -6.33 8.15 -8.28
C ASN A 37 -6.25 7.53 -6.88
N PHE A 38 -7.17 7.90 -5.99
CA PHE A 38 -7.18 7.37 -4.62
C PHE A 38 -7.50 5.87 -4.57
N ASP A 39 -8.40 5.37 -5.43
CA ASP A 39 -8.72 3.94 -5.48
C ASP A 39 -7.52 3.12 -5.98
N LYS A 40 -6.69 3.70 -6.86
CA LYS A 40 -5.41 3.13 -7.29
C LYS A 40 -4.44 3.03 -6.12
N ILE A 41 -4.26 4.12 -5.36
CA ILE A 41 -3.43 4.13 -4.13
C ILE A 41 -3.94 3.07 -3.15
N ARG A 42 -5.25 3.04 -2.88
CA ARG A 42 -5.90 2.06 -2.00
C ARG A 42 -5.65 0.62 -2.44
N SER A 43 -5.64 0.39 -3.76
CA SER A 43 -5.34 -0.92 -4.36
C SER A 43 -3.88 -1.31 -4.15
N ILE A 44 -2.93 -0.40 -4.35
CA ILE A 44 -1.51 -0.65 -4.08
C ILE A 44 -1.25 -0.93 -2.59
N ILE A 45 -1.80 -0.13 -1.67
CA ILE A 45 -1.67 -0.35 -0.23
C ILE A 45 -2.21 -1.73 0.17
N PHE A 46 -3.31 -2.17 -0.42
CA PHE A 46 -3.82 -3.52 -0.17
C PHE A 46 -2.85 -4.60 -0.65
N GLN A 47 -2.24 -4.44 -1.81
CA GLN A 47 -1.33 -5.45 -2.35
C GLN A 47 0.00 -5.47 -1.61
N LEU A 48 0.49 -4.32 -1.15
CA LEU A 48 1.58 -4.24 -0.18
C LEU A 48 1.24 -5.02 1.09
N ARG A 49 0.04 -4.82 1.66
CA ARG A 49 -0.42 -5.58 2.82
C ARG A 49 -0.42 -7.08 2.55
N ASN A 50 -0.87 -7.52 1.38
CA ASN A 50 -0.85 -8.94 1.00
C ASN A 50 0.56 -9.49 0.91
N ALA A 51 1.52 -8.68 0.44
CA ALA A 51 2.92 -9.12 0.37
C ALA A 51 3.50 -9.48 1.75
N TYR A 52 3.08 -8.77 2.79
CA TYR A 52 3.48 -9.01 4.17
C TYR A 52 2.63 -10.07 4.91
N ALA A 53 1.47 -10.46 4.38
CA ALA A 53 0.51 -11.26 5.13
C ALA A 53 0.94 -12.72 5.36
N HIS A 54 1.74 -13.28 4.46
CA HIS A 54 2.09 -14.70 4.46
C HIS A 54 3.45 -14.98 5.12
N ASN A 55 4.46 -14.17 4.81
CA ASN A 55 5.79 -14.25 5.43
C ASN A 55 6.32 -12.83 5.69
N PRO A 56 6.07 -12.26 6.88
CA PRO A 56 6.47 -10.89 7.17
C PRO A 56 7.97 -10.64 7.11
N LEU A 57 8.83 -11.65 7.34
CA LEU A 57 10.28 -11.51 7.31
C LEU A 57 10.88 -11.64 5.90
N ARG A 58 10.13 -12.24 4.97
CA ARG A 58 10.45 -12.30 3.54
C ARG A 58 9.19 -12.02 2.73
N PRO A 59 8.74 -10.76 2.72
CA PRO A 59 7.51 -10.38 2.05
C PRO A 59 7.62 -10.69 0.55
N THR A 60 6.54 -11.19 -0.04
CA THR A 60 6.50 -11.60 -1.45
C THR A 60 5.19 -11.12 -2.04
N TRP A 61 5.22 -10.41 -3.16
CA TRP A 61 4.01 -9.94 -3.82
C TRP A 61 3.08 -11.11 -4.13
N TYR A 62 1.87 -11.05 -3.55
CA TYR A 62 0.80 -11.99 -3.86
C TYR A 62 -0.42 -11.20 -4.31
N CYS A 63 -0.45 -10.90 -5.61
CA CYS A 63 -1.47 -10.07 -6.23
C CYS A 63 -2.58 -10.95 -6.80
N TRP A 64 -3.82 -10.70 -6.37
CA TRP A 64 -4.98 -11.38 -6.95
C TRP A 64 -5.20 -10.93 -8.39
N THR A 65 -5.72 -11.82 -9.25
CA THR A 65 -5.88 -11.60 -10.69
C THR A 65 -6.50 -10.25 -11.06
N LYS A 66 -7.52 -9.81 -10.32
CA LYS A 66 -8.21 -8.53 -10.58
C LYS A 66 -7.34 -7.28 -10.34
N TYR A 67 -6.19 -7.41 -9.66
CA TYR A 67 -5.23 -6.33 -9.41
C TYR A 67 -3.99 -6.44 -10.31
N LEU A 68 -3.87 -7.45 -11.18
CA LEU A 68 -2.71 -7.62 -12.06
C LEU A 68 -2.78 -6.64 -13.24
N ARG A 69 -2.40 -5.39 -12.96
CA ARG A 69 -2.38 -4.31 -13.95
C ARG A 69 -1.34 -3.25 -13.60
N LYS A 70 -1.14 -2.35 -14.55
CA LYS A 70 -0.40 -1.11 -14.36
C LYS A 70 -1.26 -0.08 -13.64
N TYR A 71 -0.72 0.48 -12.56
CA TYR A 71 -1.28 1.58 -11.80
C TYR A 71 -0.41 2.82 -12.03
N LYS A 72 -0.95 3.78 -12.79
CA LYS A 72 -0.40 5.13 -12.82
C LYS A 72 -1.07 5.94 -11.71
N ILE A 73 -0.29 6.35 -10.73
CA ILE A 73 -0.73 7.08 -9.54
C ILE A 73 -0.12 8.46 -9.55
N GLU A 74 -0.94 9.47 -9.33
CA GLU A 74 -0.52 10.84 -9.08
C GLU A 74 -0.29 11.04 -7.58
N LEU A 75 0.91 11.46 -7.23
CA LEU A 75 1.30 11.92 -5.91
C LEU A 75 1.49 13.44 -5.98
N SER A 76 1.51 14.13 -4.84
CA SER A 76 1.40 15.59 -4.76
C SER A 76 2.38 16.37 -5.67
N ASN A 77 3.55 15.82 -6.02
CA ASN A 77 4.53 16.45 -6.92
C ASN A 77 5.04 15.56 -8.06
N LYS A 78 4.46 14.36 -8.29
CA LYS A 78 4.96 13.42 -9.29
C LYS A 78 3.94 12.33 -9.64
N SER A 79 4.08 11.76 -10.83
CA SER A 79 3.37 10.54 -11.23
C SER A 79 4.30 9.33 -11.08
N ILE A 80 3.78 8.22 -10.58
CA ILE A 80 4.50 6.95 -10.49
C ILE A 80 3.72 5.85 -11.19
N LEU A 81 4.44 4.90 -11.80
CA LEU A 81 3.88 3.74 -12.46
C LEU A 81 4.30 2.48 -11.71
N ILE A 82 3.33 1.72 -11.20
CA ILE A 82 3.55 0.43 -10.54
C ILE A 82 2.86 -0.65 -11.36
N ASP A 83 3.62 -1.64 -11.84
CA ASP A 83 3.08 -2.75 -12.62
C ASP A 83 2.97 -4.03 -11.80
N LEU A 84 1.80 -4.25 -11.19
CA LEU A 84 1.57 -5.42 -10.35
C LEU A 84 1.56 -6.74 -11.13
N SER A 85 1.37 -6.70 -12.46
CA SER A 85 1.45 -7.91 -13.29
C SER A 85 2.87 -8.47 -13.34
N THR A 86 3.87 -7.58 -13.29
CA THR A 86 5.29 -7.95 -13.29
C THR A 86 5.81 -8.31 -11.91
N LEU A 87 5.25 -7.70 -10.86
CA LEU A 87 5.73 -7.89 -9.49
C LEU A 87 5.18 -9.15 -8.82
N ASN A 88 4.03 -9.67 -9.27
CA ASN A 88 3.41 -10.85 -8.66
C ASN A 88 4.36 -12.06 -8.58
N GLY A 89 4.50 -12.65 -7.40
CA GLY A 89 5.40 -13.76 -7.12
C GLY A 89 6.85 -13.36 -6.81
N GLN A 90 7.22 -12.08 -6.97
CA GLN A 90 8.56 -11.59 -6.63
C GLN A 90 8.66 -11.26 -5.14
N GLU A 91 9.86 -11.42 -4.56
CA GLU A 91 10.16 -10.84 -3.25
C GLU A 91 9.94 -9.32 -3.30
N PHE A 92 9.34 -8.80 -2.23
CA PHE A 92 9.06 -7.38 -2.12
C PHE A 92 10.36 -6.63 -1.81
N ASP A 93 10.65 -5.64 -2.64
CA ASP A 93 11.68 -4.63 -2.43
C ASP A 93 11.00 -3.25 -2.48
N ILE A 94 11.31 -2.39 -1.50
CA ILE A 94 10.77 -1.04 -1.41
C ILE A 94 11.05 -0.20 -2.66
N ASN A 95 12.13 -0.47 -3.39
CA ASN A 95 12.50 0.21 -4.63
C ASN A 95 11.53 -0.11 -5.78
N GLN A 96 10.81 -1.23 -5.75
CA GLN A 96 9.79 -1.57 -6.76
C GLN A 96 8.60 -0.60 -6.75
N ILE A 97 8.38 0.10 -5.63
CA ILE A 97 7.41 1.20 -5.54
C ILE A 97 8.08 2.58 -5.54
N GLY A 98 9.38 2.66 -5.85
CA GLY A 98 10.21 3.87 -5.88
C GLY A 98 10.67 4.36 -4.50
N GLY A 99 10.86 3.45 -3.56
CA GLY A 99 11.49 3.71 -2.28
C GLY A 99 10.56 4.30 -1.21
N PHE A 100 11.11 4.53 -0.02
CA PHE A 100 10.36 5.09 1.12
C PHE A 100 9.72 6.45 0.82
N GLY A 101 10.33 7.27 -0.05
CA GLY A 101 9.76 8.57 -0.43
C GLY A 101 8.39 8.45 -1.11
N ASN A 102 8.21 7.46 -1.99
CA ASN A 102 6.93 7.20 -2.64
C ASN A 102 5.92 6.61 -1.65
N LEU A 103 6.37 5.71 -0.78
CA LEU A 103 5.51 5.16 0.27
C LEU A 103 4.97 6.27 1.20
N PHE A 104 5.83 7.16 1.69
CA PHE A 104 5.39 8.27 2.53
C PHE A 104 4.46 9.22 1.80
N SER A 105 4.70 9.48 0.51
CA SER A 105 3.78 10.28 -0.31
C SER A 105 2.39 9.62 -0.40
N MET A 106 2.32 8.29 -0.61
CA MET A 106 1.04 7.57 -0.59
C MET A 106 0.38 7.63 0.79
N ILE A 107 1.15 7.50 1.88
CA ILE A 107 0.63 7.63 3.25
C ILE A 107 0.03 9.03 3.48
N GLU A 108 0.68 10.09 3.02
CA GLU A 108 0.15 11.45 3.13
C GLU A 108 -1.15 11.63 2.34
N GLU A 109 -1.25 11.08 1.13
CA GLU A 109 -2.51 11.06 0.37
C GLU A 109 -3.62 10.31 1.15
N CYS A 110 -3.30 9.20 1.81
CA CYS A 110 -4.23 8.49 2.69
C CYS A 110 -4.65 9.32 3.90
N LYS A 111 -3.73 10.01 4.57
CA LYS A 111 -4.03 10.90 5.70
C LYS A 111 -4.94 12.05 5.27
N ASN A 112 -4.63 12.70 4.15
CA ASN A 112 -5.42 13.79 3.59
C ASN A 112 -6.84 13.33 3.21
N PHE A 113 -6.97 12.12 2.65
CA PHE A 113 -8.27 11.54 2.38
C PHE A 113 -9.09 11.31 3.66
N ILE A 114 -8.47 10.72 4.68
CA ILE A 114 -9.15 10.48 5.97
C ILE A 114 -9.59 11.79 6.63
N ALA A 115 -8.72 12.81 6.65
CA ALA A 115 -9.02 14.11 7.24
C ALA A 115 -10.21 14.81 6.55
N LYS A 116 -10.35 14.63 5.23
CA LYS A 116 -11.48 15.17 4.44
C LYS A 116 -12.77 14.37 4.57
N ASN A 117 -12.69 13.13 5.03
CA ASN A 117 -13.82 12.22 5.15
C ASN A 117 -13.93 11.71 6.60
N PRO A 118 -14.09 12.57 7.61
CA PRO A 118 -14.20 12.12 8.98
C PRO A 118 -15.36 11.13 9.09
N LYS A 119 -15.11 9.98 9.74
CA LYS A 119 -16.23 9.10 10.08
C LYS A 119 -17.17 9.89 10.98
N LEU A 120 -18.42 10.04 10.56
CA LEU A 120 -19.48 10.41 11.48
C LEU A 120 -19.47 9.36 12.60
N ASP A 121 -19.20 9.80 13.82
CA ASP A 121 -19.15 8.93 14.98
C ASP A 121 -20.51 8.22 15.08
N ARG A 122 -20.51 6.89 14.98
CA ARG A 122 -21.74 6.08 15.10
C ARG A 122 -22.08 5.85 16.56
N ASN A 123 -22.16 6.93 17.33
CA ASN A 123 -22.65 6.94 18.71
C ASN A 123 -23.48 8.22 18.93
N ASN A 124 -24.69 8.22 18.36
CA ASN A 124 -25.89 8.79 18.94
C ASN A 124 -26.89 7.65 19.09
#